data_AF-A0A3M8G0Q9-F1
#
_entry.id   AF-A0A3M8G0Q9-F1
#
_cell.length_a   1.000
_cell.length_b   1.000
_cell.length_c   1.000
_cell.angle_alpha   90.00
_cell.angle_beta   90.00
_cell.angle_gamma   90.00
#
_symmetry.space_group_name_H-M   'P 1'
#
loop_
_entity.id
_entity.type
_entity.pdbx_description
1 polymer ?
#
loop_
_entity_poly.entity_id
_entity_poly.type
_entity_poly.pdbx_seq_one_letter_code
_entity_poly.pdbx_strand_id
1 'polypeptide(L)'
;MEANRIFKLLLGPVLFFTVSSLAGFHNQQVLMLGIVAWMLSWWITSVVPIGITALLPIILFPLTGVMGLRDTTINYANPVIYLFFGGFVIGLAIEKWNLHKRIALNIMKTAGEKPSRVILGCMLATALLSMWISNTATTVMMLPIGLSVVALLKDKLNADKEAHNFALTLMLGIAFAANIGGITTLIGTPPNLVLASLVDEAGMPSLDFASWFFFAAPLVIVLFTVVYLINTKVVYPVKIKELKGIKELIGKELTLLGSMTKSERNVLVLTAVTALFWITRSQLTKVPGLEALNDTSIAIFASVMLFILPSGNKSEPLLVWEDTKRLPWDILLLFGGGISLAKGMEVTNIVGLLGEWISSSIAPNPLLVILVVCAFAVFLTEIMSNVALVAVFIPVSFVIAQSFGLSELQLAIPLTIGASCAFMFPISTPPNAIVFSSGHIKMGEMARVGIILNILCILIIALYSYFFEGYFF
;
A
#
# COMPACT_ATOMS: atom_id res chain seq x y z
N MET A 1 14.03 -20.31 -20.17
CA MET A 1 13.28 -19.12 -19.70
C MET A 1 11.99 -18.90 -20.49
N GLU A 2 12.01 -18.98 -21.83
CA GLU A 2 10.82 -18.76 -22.67
C GLU A 2 9.69 -19.78 -22.45
N ALA A 3 10.00 -21.09 -22.34
CA ALA A 3 8.98 -22.12 -22.08
C ALA A 3 8.19 -21.88 -20.78
N ASN A 4 8.85 -21.38 -19.73
CA ASN A 4 8.21 -21.04 -18.45
C ASN A 4 7.33 -19.79 -18.58
N ARG A 5 7.71 -18.84 -19.45
CA ARG A 5 6.88 -17.66 -19.73
C ARG A 5 5.64 -18.03 -20.54
N ILE A 6 5.76 -18.86 -21.57
CA ILE A 6 4.63 -19.33 -22.38
C ILE A 6 3.64 -20.10 -21.50
N PHE A 7 4.14 -21.02 -20.66
CA PHE A 7 3.30 -21.75 -19.70
C PHE A 7 2.51 -20.81 -18.80
N LYS A 8 3.16 -19.82 -18.18
CA LYS A 8 2.49 -18.83 -17.32
C LYS A 8 1.46 -17.98 -18.07
N LEU A 9 1.74 -17.61 -19.33
CA LEU A 9 0.80 -16.86 -20.17
C LEU A 9 -0.44 -17.70 -20.48
N LEU A 10 -0.25 -18.97 -20.86
CA LEU A 10 -1.35 -19.88 -21.21
C LEU A 10 -2.15 -20.36 -20.00
N LEU A 11 -1.57 -20.34 -18.80
CA LEU A 11 -2.22 -20.78 -17.57
C LEU A 11 -3.59 -20.10 -17.35
N GLY A 12 -3.66 -18.78 -17.54
CA GLY A 12 -4.90 -18.02 -17.36
C GLY A 12 -6.04 -18.43 -18.31
N PRO A 13 -5.85 -18.34 -19.63
CA PRO A 13 -6.83 -18.82 -20.60
C PRO A 13 -7.22 -20.29 -20.38
N VAL A 14 -6.24 -21.17 -20.12
CA VAL A 14 -6.50 -22.60 -19.88
C VAL A 14 -7.37 -22.80 -18.65
N LEU A 15 -7.09 -22.10 -17.55
CA LEU A 15 -7.94 -22.14 -16.35
C LEU A 15 -9.34 -21.62 -16.64
N PHE A 16 -9.48 -20.52 -17.38
CA PHE A 16 -10.80 -20.01 -17.79
C PHE A 16 -11.61 -21.08 -18.53
N PHE A 17 -11.05 -21.69 -19.58
CA PHE A 17 -11.76 -22.72 -20.35
C PHE A 17 -12.03 -23.98 -19.53
N THR A 18 -11.09 -24.39 -18.68
CA THR A 18 -11.25 -25.56 -17.81
C THR A 18 -12.38 -25.34 -16.81
N VAL A 19 -12.39 -24.21 -16.10
CA VAL A 19 -13.47 -23.87 -15.15
C VAL A 19 -14.80 -23.75 -15.87
N SER A 20 -14.84 -23.02 -17.00
CA SER A 20 -16.05 -22.83 -17.83
C SER A 20 -16.64 -24.15 -18.33
N SER A 21 -15.81 -25.18 -18.54
CA SER A 21 -16.25 -26.49 -18.99
C SER A 21 -16.98 -27.31 -17.91
N LEU A 22 -16.81 -27.00 -16.61
CA LEU A 22 -17.35 -27.79 -15.50
C LEU A 22 -18.89 -27.78 -15.43
N ALA A 23 -19.53 -26.67 -15.80
CA ALA A 23 -20.99 -26.53 -15.79
C ALA A 23 -21.56 -25.93 -17.09
N GLY A 24 -20.73 -25.80 -18.13
CA GLY A 24 -21.10 -25.28 -19.45
C GLY A 24 -20.97 -23.76 -19.59
N PHE A 25 -20.71 -23.31 -20.82
CA PHE A 25 -20.47 -21.91 -21.21
C PHE A 25 -21.70 -21.01 -21.16
N HIS A 26 -22.83 -21.49 -20.64
CA HIS A 26 -24.04 -20.69 -20.44
C HIS A 26 -24.24 -20.27 -18.99
N ASN A 27 -23.50 -20.87 -18.04
CA ASN A 27 -23.62 -20.53 -16.63
C ASN A 27 -22.73 -19.31 -16.29
N GLN A 28 -23.35 -18.15 -16.09
CA GLN A 28 -22.65 -16.91 -15.79
C GLN A 28 -21.78 -16.99 -14.51
N GLN A 29 -22.17 -17.77 -13.50
CA GLN A 29 -21.37 -17.97 -12.28
C GLN A 29 -20.04 -18.67 -12.60
N VAL A 30 -20.09 -19.73 -13.40
CA VAL A 30 -18.89 -20.50 -13.75
C VAL A 30 -17.99 -19.72 -14.69
N LEU A 31 -18.56 -18.96 -15.63
CA LEU A 31 -17.80 -18.03 -16.48
C LEU A 31 -17.08 -16.98 -15.64
N MET A 32 -17.76 -16.41 -14.64
CA MET A 32 -17.18 -15.41 -13.75
C MET A 32 -16.07 -16.00 -12.86
N LEU A 33 -16.24 -17.21 -12.32
CA LEU A 33 -15.17 -17.93 -11.63
C LEU A 33 -13.97 -18.21 -12.55
N GLY A 34 -14.22 -18.53 -13.82
CA GLY A 34 -13.18 -18.68 -14.83
C GLY A 34 -12.40 -17.38 -15.07
N ILE A 35 -13.10 -16.24 -15.12
CA ILE A 35 -12.46 -14.92 -15.29
C ILE A 35 -11.60 -14.58 -14.07
N VAL A 36 -12.12 -14.81 -12.86
CA VAL A 36 -11.36 -14.66 -11.61
C VAL A 36 -10.12 -15.55 -11.61
N ALA A 37 -10.24 -16.82 -12.01
CA ALA A 37 -9.12 -17.76 -12.09
C ALA A 37 -8.05 -17.29 -13.09
N TRP A 38 -8.45 -16.76 -14.25
CA TRP A 38 -7.52 -16.18 -15.21
C TRP A 38 -6.79 -14.99 -14.59
N MET A 39 -7.52 -13.99 -14.10
CA MET A 39 -6.92 -12.78 -13.53
C MET A 39 -5.99 -13.09 -12.36
N LEU A 40 -6.42 -13.95 -11.43
CA LEU A 40 -5.60 -14.42 -10.31
C LEU A 40 -4.32 -15.11 -10.76
N SER A 41 -4.40 -16.00 -11.74
CA SER A 41 -3.21 -16.71 -12.24
C SER A 41 -2.17 -15.73 -12.79
N TRP A 42 -2.61 -14.70 -13.52
CA TRP A 42 -1.72 -13.69 -14.10
C TRP A 42 -1.19 -12.71 -13.05
N TRP A 43 -2.00 -12.32 -12.06
CA TRP A 43 -1.57 -11.47 -10.94
C TRP A 43 -0.56 -12.18 -10.02
N ILE A 44 -0.80 -13.45 -9.68
CA ILE A 44 0.13 -14.25 -8.86
C ILE A 44 1.43 -14.51 -9.62
N THR A 45 1.35 -14.91 -10.90
CA THR A 45 2.57 -15.19 -11.67
C THR A 45 3.29 -13.94 -12.16
N SER A 46 2.65 -12.77 -12.09
CA SER A 46 3.14 -11.48 -12.60
C SER A 46 3.67 -11.57 -14.04
N VAL A 47 3.09 -12.46 -14.86
CA VAL A 47 3.55 -12.72 -16.23
C VAL A 47 3.11 -11.63 -17.22
N VAL A 48 2.01 -10.95 -16.90
CA VAL A 48 1.46 -9.78 -17.59
C VAL A 48 1.42 -8.63 -16.58
N PRO A 49 1.73 -7.37 -16.98
CA PRO A 49 1.63 -6.22 -16.08
C PRO A 49 0.25 -6.13 -15.41
N ILE A 50 0.23 -5.78 -14.13
CA ILE A 50 -0.97 -5.89 -13.28
C ILE A 50 -2.16 -5.11 -13.83
N GLY A 51 -1.91 -3.91 -14.37
CA GLY A 51 -2.90 -3.05 -15.01
C GLY A 51 -3.40 -3.57 -16.35
N ILE A 52 -2.62 -4.37 -17.09
CA ILE A 52 -3.06 -4.99 -18.34
C ILE A 52 -3.99 -6.17 -18.06
N THR A 53 -3.64 -7.00 -17.07
CA THR A 53 -4.56 -8.04 -16.56
C THR A 53 -5.86 -7.42 -16.07
N ALA A 54 -5.78 -6.25 -15.43
CA ALA A 54 -6.94 -5.54 -14.94
C ALA A 54 -7.90 -5.06 -16.04
N LEU A 55 -7.47 -4.95 -17.30
CA LEU A 55 -8.35 -4.60 -18.44
C LEU A 55 -9.17 -5.80 -18.96
N LEU A 56 -8.86 -7.04 -18.53
CA LEU A 56 -9.57 -8.23 -18.98
C LEU A 56 -11.09 -8.17 -18.80
N PRO A 57 -11.66 -7.63 -17.71
CA PRO A 57 -13.12 -7.49 -17.56
C PRO A 57 -13.78 -6.73 -18.70
N ILE A 58 -13.14 -5.68 -19.24
CA ILE A 58 -13.68 -4.89 -20.37
C ILE A 58 -13.89 -5.76 -21.61
N ILE A 59 -13.05 -6.78 -21.79
CA ILE A 59 -13.12 -7.73 -22.91
C ILE A 59 -14.04 -8.89 -22.56
N LEU A 60 -13.82 -9.52 -21.41
CA LEU A 60 -14.42 -10.81 -21.07
C LEU A 60 -15.87 -10.66 -20.63
N PHE A 61 -16.25 -9.62 -19.87
CA PHE A 61 -17.62 -9.49 -19.36
C PHE A 61 -18.67 -9.35 -20.46
N PRO A 62 -18.47 -8.53 -21.52
CA PRO A 62 -19.42 -8.45 -22.61
C PRO A 62 -19.49 -9.75 -23.42
N LEU A 63 -18.37 -10.46 -23.57
CA LEU A 63 -18.29 -11.72 -24.33
C LEU A 63 -18.97 -12.89 -23.59
N THR A 64 -18.88 -12.92 -22.26
CA THR A 64 -19.52 -13.94 -21.42
C THR A 64 -20.94 -13.57 -21.01
N GLY A 65 -21.39 -12.35 -21.33
CA GLY A 65 -22.68 -11.83 -20.92
C GLY A 65 -22.80 -11.54 -19.42
N VAL A 66 -21.69 -11.44 -18.69
CA VAL A 66 -21.67 -11.10 -17.25
C VAL A 66 -22.12 -9.66 -17.03
N MET A 67 -21.61 -8.73 -17.83
CA MET A 67 -21.95 -7.31 -17.76
C MET A 67 -21.67 -6.61 -19.09
N GLY A 68 -22.44 -5.58 -19.42
CA GLY A 68 -22.27 -4.79 -20.63
C GLY A 68 -20.97 -3.98 -20.63
N LEU A 69 -20.48 -3.61 -21.82
CA LEU A 69 -19.24 -2.84 -21.97
C LEU A 69 -19.31 -1.49 -21.23
N ARG A 70 -20.41 -0.75 -21.42
CA ARG A 70 -20.61 0.56 -20.77
C ARG A 70 -20.52 0.44 -19.25
N ASP A 71 -21.28 -0.48 -18.68
CA ASP A 71 -21.35 -0.69 -17.23
C ASP A 71 -20.00 -1.16 -16.67
N THR A 72 -19.27 -1.99 -17.42
CA THR A 72 -17.92 -2.41 -17.05
C THR A 72 -16.92 -1.24 -17.08
N THR A 73 -17.00 -0.36 -18.08
CA THR A 73 -16.05 0.77 -18.20
C THR A 73 -16.29 1.88 -17.17
N ILE A 74 -17.51 2.03 -16.65
CA ILE A 74 -17.83 3.01 -15.58
C ILE A 74 -16.99 2.73 -14.33
N ASN A 75 -16.70 1.45 -14.02
CA ASN A 75 -15.86 1.06 -12.89
C ASN A 75 -14.45 1.67 -12.93
N TYR A 76 -13.92 1.98 -14.12
CA TYR A 76 -12.59 2.61 -14.29
C TYR A 76 -12.63 4.12 -14.11
N ALA A 77 -13.81 4.71 -13.95
CA ALA A 77 -14.02 6.13 -13.71
C ALA A 77 -14.52 6.41 -12.28
N ASN A 78 -14.39 5.44 -11.35
CA ASN A 78 -14.78 5.63 -9.96
C ASN A 78 -14.04 6.85 -9.34
N PRO A 79 -14.72 7.74 -8.58
CA PRO A 79 -14.13 8.95 -8.01
C PRO A 79 -12.89 8.71 -7.14
N VAL A 80 -12.81 7.56 -6.45
CA VAL A 80 -11.64 7.19 -5.64
C VAL A 80 -10.38 7.07 -6.51
N ILE A 81 -10.50 6.59 -7.76
CA ILE A 81 -9.35 6.52 -8.70
C ILE A 81 -8.77 7.92 -8.97
N TYR A 82 -9.61 8.95 -9.02
CA TYR A 82 -9.18 10.33 -9.23
C TYR A 82 -8.62 10.98 -7.95
N LEU A 83 -9.10 10.59 -6.76
CA LEU A 83 -8.43 10.90 -5.49
C LEU A 83 -6.99 10.39 -5.52
N PHE A 84 -6.78 9.19 -6.09
CA PHE A 84 -5.45 8.61 -6.26
C PHE A 84 -4.55 9.32 -7.21
N PHE A 85 -5.08 9.60 -8.39
CA PHE A 85 -4.37 10.41 -9.35
C PHE A 85 -3.90 11.72 -8.71
N GLY A 86 -4.78 12.38 -7.93
CA GLY A 86 -4.45 13.55 -7.13
C GLY A 86 -3.27 13.34 -6.18
N GLY A 87 -3.36 12.30 -5.35
CA GLY A 87 -2.31 11.91 -4.41
C GLY A 87 -0.96 11.61 -5.07
N PHE A 88 -0.95 10.86 -6.17
CA PHE A 88 0.29 10.54 -6.89
C PHE A 88 0.92 11.75 -7.54
N VAL A 89 0.13 12.70 -8.06
CA VAL A 89 0.64 13.96 -8.61
C VAL A 89 1.28 14.82 -7.50
N ILE A 90 0.68 14.86 -6.30
CA ILE A 90 1.29 15.53 -5.13
C ILE A 90 2.61 14.83 -4.76
N GLY A 91 2.61 13.51 -4.64
CA GLY A 91 3.82 12.72 -4.35
C GLY A 91 4.94 12.97 -5.37
N LEU A 92 4.59 13.04 -6.65
CA LEU A 92 5.50 13.34 -7.76
C LEU A 92 6.12 14.75 -7.64
N ALA A 93 5.34 15.74 -7.21
CA ALA A 93 5.87 17.08 -6.94
C ALA A 93 6.84 17.10 -5.74
N ILE A 94 6.51 16.39 -4.66
CA ILE A 94 7.40 16.23 -3.49
C ILE A 94 8.73 15.57 -3.92
N GLU A 95 8.67 14.60 -4.83
CA GLU A 95 9.84 13.93 -5.39
C GLU A 95 10.65 14.87 -6.29
N LYS A 96 10.03 15.48 -7.32
CA LYS A 96 10.70 16.35 -8.30
C LYS A 96 11.52 17.46 -7.65
N TRP A 97 10.99 18.05 -6.58
CA TRP A 97 11.62 19.18 -5.90
C TRP A 97 12.53 18.78 -4.73
N ASN A 98 12.83 17.49 -4.55
CA ASN A 98 13.70 16.99 -3.46
C ASN A 98 13.23 17.33 -2.03
N LEU A 99 11.95 17.71 -1.86
CA LEU A 99 11.37 18.05 -0.55
C LEU A 99 11.44 16.84 0.40
N HIS A 100 11.13 15.65 -0.11
CA HIS A 100 11.29 14.38 0.60
C HIS A 100 12.68 14.17 1.22
N LYS A 101 13.77 14.42 0.46
CA LYS A 101 15.15 14.32 0.96
C LYS A 101 15.42 15.30 2.10
N ARG A 102 14.94 16.54 1.97
CA ARG A 102 15.08 17.56 3.02
C ARG A 102 14.41 17.11 4.32
N ILE A 103 13.21 16.57 4.23
CA ILE A 103 12.47 16.05 5.40
C ILE A 103 13.25 14.90 6.05
N ALA A 104 13.68 13.91 5.25
CA ALA A 104 14.43 12.76 5.75
C ALA A 104 15.73 13.16 6.47
N LEU A 105 16.56 14.00 5.84
CA LEU A 105 17.84 14.42 6.40
C LEU A 105 17.68 15.26 7.66
N ASN A 106 16.64 16.10 7.76
CA ASN A 106 16.36 16.85 8.99
C ASN A 106 15.92 15.93 10.14
N ILE A 107 15.10 14.90 9.87
CA ILE A 107 14.77 13.88 10.88
C ILE A 107 16.05 13.17 11.33
N MET A 108 16.89 12.74 10.39
CA MET A 108 18.16 12.07 10.67
C MET A 108 19.14 12.95 11.48
N LYS A 109 19.16 14.26 11.24
CA LYS A 109 19.96 15.21 12.02
C LYS A 109 19.57 15.19 13.51
N THR A 110 18.29 15.00 13.83
CA THR A 110 17.81 14.93 15.22
C THR A 110 18.05 13.59 15.91
N ALA A 111 18.33 12.52 15.16
CA ALA A 111 18.57 11.18 15.70
C ALA A 111 19.86 11.08 16.55
N GLY A 112 20.86 11.91 16.24
CA GLY A 112 22.16 11.90 16.92
C GLY A 112 23.05 10.70 16.54
N GLU A 113 23.98 10.32 17.42
CA GLU A 113 25.03 9.32 17.14
C GLU A 113 24.75 7.92 17.71
N LYS A 114 23.67 7.75 18.47
CA LYS A 114 23.31 6.44 19.04
C LYS A 114 22.74 5.53 17.94
N PRO A 115 23.31 4.35 17.65
CA PRO A 115 22.88 3.48 16.55
C PRO A 115 21.38 3.15 16.54
N SER A 116 20.79 2.87 17.71
CA SER A 116 19.35 2.61 17.80
C SER A 116 18.50 3.83 17.44
N ARG A 117 18.97 5.05 17.77
CA ARG A 117 18.28 6.29 17.38
C ARG A 117 18.45 6.58 15.89
N VAL A 118 19.60 6.25 15.30
CA VAL A 118 19.83 6.35 13.85
C VAL A 118 18.86 5.43 13.10
N ILE A 119 18.71 4.18 13.55
CA ILE A 119 17.71 3.25 12.99
C ILE A 119 16.30 3.83 13.15
N LEU A 120 15.94 4.30 14.35
CA LEU A 120 14.64 4.92 14.60
C LEU A 120 14.40 6.12 13.69
N GLY A 121 15.39 7.00 13.52
CA GLY A 121 15.32 8.17 12.65
C GLY A 121 15.12 7.78 11.18
N CYS A 122 15.84 6.77 10.70
CA CYS A 122 15.65 6.23 9.35
C CYS A 122 14.24 5.66 9.19
N MET A 123 13.79 4.83 10.13
CA MET A 123 12.45 4.24 10.09
C MET A 123 11.36 5.30 10.14
N LEU A 124 11.46 6.29 11.02
CA LEU A 124 10.48 7.39 11.14
C LEU A 124 10.45 8.23 9.86
N ALA A 125 11.61 8.62 9.33
CA ALA A 125 11.69 9.33 8.06
C ALA A 125 11.05 8.53 6.93
N THR A 126 11.32 7.22 6.87
CA THR A 126 10.72 6.33 5.87
C THR A 126 9.20 6.27 6.02
N ALA A 127 8.69 5.99 7.21
CA ALA A 127 7.25 5.85 7.44
C ALA A 127 6.48 7.15 7.12
N LEU A 128 7.01 8.30 7.55
CA LEU A 128 6.40 9.61 7.30
C LEU A 128 6.44 10.02 5.83
N LEU A 129 7.41 9.56 5.06
CA LEU A 129 7.44 9.81 3.61
C LEU A 129 6.51 8.85 2.87
N SER A 130 6.45 7.59 3.31
CA SER A 130 5.60 6.56 2.71
C SER A 130 4.10 6.82 2.90
N MET A 131 3.71 7.68 3.85
CA MET A 131 2.31 8.09 4.00
C MET A 131 1.84 9.07 2.91
N TRP A 132 2.73 9.62 2.10
CA TRP A 132 2.39 10.57 1.01
C TRP A 132 2.90 10.15 -0.35
N ILE A 133 4.01 9.42 -0.36
CA ILE A 133 4.71 8.92 -1.54
C ILE A 133 4.53 7.40 -1.56
N SER A 134 4.74 6.76 -2.71
CA SER A 134 4.72 5.30 -2.77
C SER A 134 5.80 4.65 -1.89
N ASN A 135 5.48 3.47 -1.34
CA ASN A 135 6.42 2.66 -0.55
C ASN A 135 7.72 2.40 -1.32
N THR A 136 7.60 2.05 -2.61
CA THR A 136 8.73 1.80 -3.51
C THR A 136 9.64 3.02 -3.64
N ALA A 137 9.10 4.18 -4.00
CA ALA A 137 9.91 5.39 -4.20
C ALA A 137 10.57 5.84 -2.89
N THR A 138 9.85 5.73 -1.78
CA THR A 138 10.39 6.03 -0.45
C THR A 138 11.58 5.13 -0.10
N THR A 139 11.48 3.82 -0.38
CA THR A 139 12.59 2.89 -0.14
C THR A 139 13.78 3.15 -1.06
N VAL A 140 13.55 3.41 -2.35
CA VAL A 140 14.62 3.78 -3.29
C VAL A 140 15.36 5.02 -2.82
N MET A 141 14.66 6.01 -2.27
CA MET A 141 15.27 7.22 -1.74
C MET A 141 16.06 6.96 -0.44
N MET A 142 15.50 6.16 0.47
CA MET A 142 16.12 5.88 1.77
C MET A 142 17.30 4.92 1.66
N LEU A 143 17.35 4.06 0.64
CA LEU A 143 18.41 3.06 0.47
C LEU A 143 19.82 3.69 0.37
N PRO A 144 20.11 4.67 -0.51
CA PRO A 144 21.42 5.33 -0.55
C PRO A 144 21.83 5.98 0.77
N ILE A 145 20.88 6.58 1.50
CA ILE A 145 21.13 7.15 2.82
C ILE A 145 21.53 6.02 3.78
N GLY A 146 20.73 4.96 3.84
CA GLY A 146 21.00 3.78 4.65
C GLY A 146 22.36 3.15 4.35
N LEU A 147 22.73 2.99 3.07
CA LEU A 147 24.03 2.47 2.65
C LEU A 147 25.19 3.37 3.07
N SER A 148 25.00 4.69 2.97
CA SER A 148 26.01 5.67 3.42
C SER A 148 26.23 5.57 4.94
N VAL A 149 25.16 5.31 5.71
CA VAL A 149 25.24 5.08 7.16
C VAL A 149 25.94 3.75 7.46
N VAL A 150 25.61 2.67 6.74
CA VAL A 150 26.28 1.35 6.90
C VAL A 150 27.76 1.43 6.56
N ALA A 151 28.14 2.25 5.58
CA ALA A 151 29.53 2.42 5.16
C ALA A 151 30.44 2.96 6.28
N LEU A 152 29.91 3.64 7.30
CA LEU A 152 30.67 4.08 8.48
C LEU A 152 31.23 2.90 9.30
N LEU A 153 30.70 1.69 9.10
CA LEU A 153 31.13 0.46 9.76
C LEU A 153 31.76 -0.55 8.79
N LYS A 154 32.09 -0.14 7.55
CA LYS A 154 32.49 -1.04 6.46
C LYS A 154 33.61 -2.02 6.85
N ASP A 155 34.64 -1.54 7.54
CA ASP A 155 35.80 -2.35 7.95
C ASP A 155 35.47 -3.41 9.00
N LYS A 156 34.29 -3.31 9.64
CA LYS A 156 33.82 -4.22 10.68
C LYS A 156 32.74 -5.19 10.21
N LEU A 157 32.10 -4.96 9.04
CA LEU A 157 30.92 -5.72 8.62
C LEU A 157 31.14 -7.24 8.53
N ASN A 158 32.31 -7.68 8.06
CA ASN A 158 32.60 -9.11 7.87
C ASN A 158 33.18 -9.80 9.12
N ALA A 159 33.69 -9.03 10.09
CA ALA A 159 34.39 -9.55 11.27
C ALA A 159 33.59 -9.35 12.57
N ASP A 160 32.62 -8.44 12.58
CA ASP A 160 31.86 -8.03 13.75
C ASP A 160 30.37 -8.31 13.56
N LYS A 161 29.85 -9.25 14.35
CA LYS A 161 28.42 -9.58 14.39
C LYS A 161 27.56 -8.37 14.73
N GLU A 162 28.06 -7.42 15.53
CA GLU A 162 27.30 -6.22 15.89
C GLU A 162 27.16 -5.26 14.71
N ALA A 163 28.20 -5.13 13.88
CA ALA A 163 28.17 -4.34 12.65
C ALA A 163 27.21 -4.94 11.61
N HIS A 164 27.23 -6.27 11.44
CA HIS A 164 26.28 -6.98 10.59
C HIS A 164 24.84 -6.80 11.08
N ASN A 165 24.58 -7.01 12.38
CA ASN A 165 23.26 -6.81 12.97
C ASN A 165 22.75 -5.38 12.74
N PHE A 166 23.62 -4.37 12.89
CA PHE A 166 23.24 -2.97 12.64
C PHE A 166 22.82 -2.77 11.17
N ALA A 167 23.63 -3.22 10.21
CA ALA A 167 23.33 -3.07 8.79
C ALA A 167 22.03 -3.78 8.40
N LEU A 168 21.88 -5.03 8.85
CA LEU A 168 20.67 -5.84 8.65
C LEU A 168 19.42 -5.14 9.22
N THR A 169 19.50 -4.70 10.48
CA THR A 169 18.38 -4.04 11.18
C THR A 169 18.01 -2.72 10.50
N LEU A 170 19.00 -1.94 10.05
CA LEU A 170 18.75 -0.69 9.35
C LEU A 170 18.07 -0.92 7.99
N MET A 171 18.55 -1.89 7.20
CA MET A 171 17.98 -2.21 5.89
C MET A 171 16.56 -2.76 6.01
N LEU A 172 16.33 -3.73 6.90
CA LEU A 172 14.99 -4.26 7.18
C LEU A 172 14.07 -3.18 7.74
N GLY A 173 14.60 -2.30 8.61
CA GLY A 173 13.86 -1.19 9.18
C GLY A 173 13.32 -0.24 8.11
N ILE A 174 14.12 0.09 7.10
CA ILE A 174 13.69 0.92 5.97
C ILE A 174 12.54 0.23 5.21
N ALA A 175 12.72 -1.04 4.79
CA ALA A 175 11.66 -1.71 4.03
C ALA A 175 10.34 -1.86 4.80
N PHE A 176 10.42 -2.28 6.06
CA PHE A 176 9.22 -2.49 6.89
C PHE A 176 8.54 -1.18 7.26
N ALA A 177 9.32 -0.11 7.52
CA ALA A 177 8.76 1.21 7.79
C ALA A 177 8.10 1.83 6.55
N ALA A 178 8.58 1.55 5.34
CA ALA A 178 7.90 1.96 4.11
C ALA A 178 6.52 1.27 4.01
N ASN A 179 6.48 -0.06 4.16
CA ASN A 179 5.23 -0.81 4.08
C ASN A 179 4.21 -0.36 5.13
N ILE A 180 4.64 -0.21 6.40
CA ILE A 180 3.76 0.22 7.49
C ILE A 180 3.36 1.69 7.36
N GLY A 181 4.28 2.57 6.95
CA GLY A 181 4.00 3.99 6.78
C GLY A 181 2.88 4.26 5.78
N GLY A 182 2.84 3.49 4.68
CA GLY A 182 1.79 3.58 3.66
C GLY A 182 0.38 3.25 4.16
N ILE A 183 0.23 2.53 5.28
CA ILE A 183 -1.07 2.20 5.87
C ILE A 183 -1.75 3.46 6.48
N THR A 184 -0.95 4.43 6.93
CA THR A 184 -1.39 5.57 7.76
C THR A 184 -2.46 6.45 7.12
N THR A 185 -2.32 6.74 5.83
CA THR A 185 -3.25 7.59 5.08
C THR A 185 -3.95 6.73 4.06
N LEU A 186 -5.09 7.21 3.56
CA LEU A 186 -5.76 6.54 2.45
C LEU A 186 -4.75 6.41 1.30
N ILE A 187 -4.06 7.51 0.95
CA ILE A 187 -3.24 7.59 -0.26
C ILE A 187 -1.91 6.83 -0.22
N GLY A 188 -1.40 6.51 0.97
CA GLY A 188 -0.04 5.99 1.14
C GLY A 188 0.24 4.66 0.43
N THR A 189 -0.75 3.76 0.37
CA THR A 189 -0.56 2.43 -0.23
C THR A 189 -1.75 2.01 -1.08
N PRO A 190 -1.54 1.34 -2.24
CA PRO A 190 -2.65 0.98 -3.12
C PRO A 190 -3.76 0.08 -2.55
N PRO A 191 -3.48 -0.87 -1.64
CA PRO A 191 -4.50 -1.67 -0.94
C PRO A 191 -5.61 -0.85 -0.26
N ASN A 192 -5.26 0.23 0.44
CA ASN A 192 -6.22 1.08 1.18
C ASN A 192 -7.33 1.64 0.28
N LEU A 193 -7.06 1.70 -1.02
CA LEU A 193 -7.84 2.42 -2.02
C LEU A 193 -8.76 1.50 -2.74
N VAL A 194 -8.22 0.31 -3.04
CA VAL A 194 -9.05 -0.80 -3.47
C VAL A 194 -10.14 -0.99 -2.44
N LEU A 195 -9.80 -1.02 -1.14
CA LEU A 195 -10.79 -1.03 -0.07
C LEU A 195 -11.77 0.15 -0.19
N ALA A 196 -11.30 1.40 -0.19
CA ALA A 196 -12.18 2.57 -0.27
C ALA A 196 -13.11 2.55 -1.48
N SER A 197 -12.59 2.15 -2.65
CA SER A 197 -13.37 2.05 -3.89
C SER A 197 -14.40 0.93 -3.86
N LEU A 198 -14.09 -0.20 -3.22
CA LEU A 198 -15.01 -1.32 -3.09
C LEU A 198 -16.09 -1.06 -2.03
N VAL A 199 -15.75 -0.30 -0.97
CA VAL A 199 -16.73 0.18 0.02
C VAL A 199 -17.70 1.17 -0.63
N ASP A 200 -17.19 2.11 -1.43
CA ASP A 200 -18.01 3.05 -2.21
C ASP A 200 -18.93 2.31 -3.20
N GLU A 201 -18.40 1.35 -3.95
CA GLU A 201 -19.18 0.53 -4.90
C GLU A 201 -20.26 -0.33 -4.19
N ALA A 202 -19.98 -0.80 -2.98
CA ALA A 202 -20.95 -1.54 -2.16
C ALA A 202 -22.08 -0.65 -1.61
N GLY A 203 -22.06 0.67 -1.88
CA GLY A 203 -23.08 1.62 -1.39
C GLY A 203 -22.99 1.90 0.11
N MET A 204 -21.86 1.57 0.73
CA MET A 204 -21.60 1.81 2.16
C MET A 204 -21.16 3.27 2.38
N PRO A 205 -21.20 3.77 3.63
CA PRO A 205 -20.61 5.07 3.96
C PRO A 205 -19.16 5.14 3.48
N SER A 206 -18.84 6.17 2.68
CA SER A 206 -17.52 6.33 2.07
C SER A 206 -16.44 6.43 3.16
N LEU A 207 -15.37 5.64 3.02
CA LEU A 207 -14.15 5.80 3.83
C LEU A 207 -13.48 7.13 3.46
N ASP A 208 -13.80 8.19 4.20
CA ASP A 208 -13.19 9.50 3.99
C ASP A 208 -11.75 9.54 4.51
N PHE A 209 -10.96 10.49 4.00
CA PHE A 209 -9.55 10.58 4.37
C PHE A 209 -9.35 10.75 5.88
N ALA A 210 -10.21 11.52 6.53
CA ALA A 210 -10.09 11.85 7.94
C ALA A 210 -10.36 10.64 8.85
N SER A 211 -11.49 9.94 8.64
CA SER A 211 -11.84 8.72 9.41
C SER A 211 -10.77 7.66 9.27
N TRP A 212 -10.29 7.41 8.04
CA TRP A 212 -9.19 6.47 7.81
C TRP A 212 -7.93 6.89 8.55
N PHE A 213 -7.51 8.15 8.45
CA PHE A 213 -6.30 8.62 9.11
C PHE A 213 -6.38 8.47 10.64
N PHE A 214 -7.50 8.86 11.25
CA PHE A 214 -7.65 8.78 12.69
C PHE A 214 -7.79 7.34 13.21
N PHE A 215 -8.30 6.41 12.39
CA PHE A 215 -8.30 4.98 12.69
C PHE A 215 -6.91 4.34 12.49
N ALA A 216 -6.26 4.60 11.35
CA ALA A 216 -5.04 3.91 10.95
C ALA A 216 -3.79 4.45 11.67
N ALA A 217 -3.70 5.75 11.96
CA ALA A 217 -2.50 6.33 12.55
C ALA A 217 -2.15 5.75 13.94
N PRO A 218 -3.09 5.60 14.90
CA PRO A 218 -2.80 4.94 16.17
C PRO A 218 -2.33 3.49 16.01
N LEU A 219 -2.98 2.73 15.12
CA LEU A 219 -2.59 1.35 14.81
C LEU A 219 -1.18 1.29 14.22
N VAL A 220 -0.86 2.17 13.26
CA VAL A 220 0.47 2.26 12.65
C VAL A 220 1.53 2.61 13.68
N ILE A 221 1.26 3.50 14.64
CA ILE A 221 2.20 3.80 15.73
C ILE A 221 2.51 2.54 16.54
N VAL A 222 1.49 1.72 16.85
CA VAL A 222 1.68 0.45 17.57
C VAL A 222 2.51 -0.53 16.72
N LEU A 223 2.12 -0.76 15.46
CA LEU A 223 2.83 -1.65 14.55
C LEU A 223 4.28 -1.22 14.33
N PHE A 224 4.51 0.07 14.08
CA PHE A 224 5.83 0.67 13.91
C PHE A 224 6.70 0.44 15.16
N THR A 225 6.14 0.65 16.35
CA THR A 225 6.86 0.45 17.61
C THR A 225 7.23 -1.02 17.79
N VAL A 226 6.32 -1.94 17.50
CA VAL A 226 6.57 -3.38 17.57
C VAL A 226 7.66 -3.79 16.58
N VAL A 227 7.59 -3.34 15.33
CA VAL A 227 8.62 -3.62 14.32
C VAL A 227 9.99 -3.08 14.77
N TYR A 228 10.04 -1.84 15.24
CA TYR A 228 11.28 -1.25 15.73
C TYR A 228 11.88 -2.06 16.89
N LEU A 229 11.07 -2.46 17.88
CA LEU A 229 11.54 -3.22 19.03
C LEU A 229 11.99 -4.63 18.67
N ILE A 230 11.20 -5.36 17.87
CA ILE A 230 11.54 -6.72 17.44
C ILE A 230 12.83 -6.72 16.63
N ASN A 231 12.96 -5.79 15.69
CA ASN A 231 14.13 -5.68 14.82
C ASN A 231 15.39 -5.27 15.60
N THR A 232 15.29 -4.24 16.47
CA THR A 232 16.47 -3.68 17.16
C THR A 232 16.85 -4.31 18.50
N LYS A 233 15.92 -5.02 19.17
CA LYS A 233 16.12 -5.56 20.53
C LYS A 233 16.00 -7.07 20.63
N VAL A 234 15.17 -7.72 19.80
CA VAL A 234 14.84 -9.14 19.96
C VAL A 234 15.61 -10.03 18.99
N VAL A 235 15.40 -9.86 17.68
CA VAL A 235 15.96 -10.79 16.69
C VAL A 235 17.43 -10.50 16.39
N TYR A 236 17.74 -9.23 16.12
CA TYR A 236 19.10 -8.77 15.79
C TYR A 236 19.51 -7.59 16.69
N PRO A 237 19.79 -7.84 17.99
CA PRO A 237 20.04 -6.78 18.95
C PRO A 237 21.22 -5.91 18.53
N VAL A 238 20.98 -4.60 18.50
CA VAL A 238 21.99 -3.58 18.18
C VAL A 238 22.71 -3.16 19.46
N LYS A 239 23.98 -3.57 19.59
CA LYS A 239 24.81 -3.36 20.79
C LYS A 239 25.94 -2.34 20.62
N ILE A 240 26.11 -1.82 19.40
CA ILE A 240 27.07 -0.77 19.10
C ILE A 240 26.76 0.47 19.96
N LYS A 241 27.79 0.99 20.64
CA LYS A 241 27.66 2.13 21.57
C LYS A 241 27.47 3.46 20.85
N GLU A 242 28.21 3.68 19.77
CA GLU A 242 28.29 4.97 19.07
C GLU A 242 28.63 4.78 17.59
N LEU A 243 27.97 5.56 16.73
CA LEU A 243 28.23 5.63 15.30
C LEU A 243 28.98 6.92 14.97
N LYS A 244 30.31 6.88 14.97
CA LYS A 244 31.15 8.06 14.68
C LYS A 244 31.01 8.47 13.22
N GLY A 245 31.05 9.78 12.95
CA GLY A 245 30.97 10.34 11.59
C GLY A 245 29.56 10.54 11.02
N ILE A 246 28.50 10.08 11.70
CA ILE A 246 27.11 10.24 11.21
C ILE A 246 26.67 11.71 11.15
N LYS A 247 27.05 12.53 12.14
CA LYS A 247 26.71 13.97 12.13
C LYS A 247 27.36 14.69 10.94
N GLU A 248 28.62 14.36 10.64
CA GLU A 248 29.34 14.93 9.50
C GLU A 248 28.75 14.46 8.18
N LEU A 249 28.40 13.18 8.07
CA LEU A 249 27.74 12.61 6.89
C LEU A 249 26.41 13.33 6.60
N ILE A 250 25.50 13.39 7.58
CA ILE A 250 24.19 14.05 7.41
C ILE A 250 24.35 15.56 7.21
N GLY A 251 25.31 16.19 7.90
CA GLY A 251 25.64 17.61 7.72
C GLY A 251 26.09 17.90 6.28
N LYS A 252 26.96 17.06 5.72
CA LYS A 252 27.44 17.18 4.35
C LYS A 252 26.30 17.05 3.33
N GLU A 253 25.44 16.04 3.48
CA GLU A 253 24.26 15.86 2.61
C GLU A 253 23.30 17.06 2.68
N LEU A 254 23.06 17.61 3.88
CA LEU A 254 22.24 18.82 4.04
C LEU A 254 22.88 20.05 3.39
N THR A 255 24.21 20.20 3.48
CA THR A 255 24.91 21.30 2.80
C THR A 255 24.86 21.17 1.28
N LEU A 256 24.97 19.94 0.75
CA LEU A 256 24.84 19.66 -0.68
C LEU A 256 23.42 19.99 -1.20
N LEU A 257 22.41 19.79 -0.35
CA LEU A 257 21.02 20.13 -0.68
C LEU A 257 20.75 21.65 -0.66
N GLY A 258 21.61 22.43 0.01
CA GLY A 258 21.48 23.88 0.11
C GLY A 258 20.25 24.37 0.89
N SER A 259 19.99 25.69 0.82
CA SER A 259 18.82 26.32 1.45
C SER A 259 17.51 25.91 0.77
N MET A 260 16.41 25.94 1.52
CA MET A 260 15.09 25.60 0.99
C MET A 260 14.71 26.51 -0.19
N THR A 261 14.42 25.90 -1.33
CA THR A 261 14.06 26.64 -2.54
C THR A 261 12.61 27.14 -2.48
N LYS A 262 12.27 28.15 -3.30
CA LYS A 262 10.86 28.60 -3.43
C LYS A 262 9.96 27.46 -3.89
N SER A 263 10.45 26.61 -4.79
CA SER A 263 9.70 25.47 -5.32
C SER A 263 9.40 24.44 -4.24
N GLU A 264 10.40 24.06 -3.43
CA GLU A 264 10.21 23.18 -2.27
C GLU A 264 9.18 23.76 -1.30
N ARG A 265 9.25 25.06 -1.02
CA ARG A 265 8.30 25.74 -0.13
C ARG A 265 6.88 25.74 -0.70
N ASN A 266 6.72 26.02 -1.98
CA ASN A 266 5.40 26.04 -2.63
C ASN A 266 4.75 24.65 -2.62
N VAL A 267 5.53 23.59 -2.90
CA VAL A 267 5.05 22.21 -2.80
C VAL A 267 4.67 21.89 -1.35
N LEU A 268 5.52 22.21 -0.37
CA LEU A 268 5.22 21.97 1.05
C LEU A 268 3.92 22.66 1.48
N VAL A 269 3.73 23.92 1.12
CA VAL A 269 2.52 24.69 1.45
C VAL A 269 1.30 24.06 0.79
N LEU A 270 1.37 23.72 -0.50
CA LEU A 270 0.23 23.12 -1.21
C LEU A 270 -0.13 21.75 -0.63
N THR A 271 0.85 20.89 -0.35
CA THR A 271 0.63 19.60 0.32
C THR A 271 0.02 19.79 1.71
N ALA A 272 0.53 20.72 2.51
CA ALA A 272 0.01 20.98 3.85
C ALA A 272 -1.43 21.52 3.84
N VAL A 273 -1.75 22.43 2.91
CA VAL A 273 -3.11 22.94 2.71
C VAL A 273 -4.06 21.83 2.26
N THR A 274 -3.61 20.98 1.33
CA THR A 274 -4.40 19.83 0.86
C THR A 274 -4.72 18.86 1.99
N ALA A 275 -3.71 18.50 2.80
CA ALA A 275 -3.90 17.67 3.98
C ALA A 275 -4.84 18.29 5.01
N LEU A 276 -4.73 19.60 5.24
CA LEU A 276 -5.63 20.34 6.12
C LEU A 276 -7.08 20.28 5.62
N PHE A 277 -7.30 20.44 4.32
CA PHE A 277 -8.64 20.36 3.72
C PHE A 277 -9.23 18.96 3.81
N TRP A 278 -8.45 17.90 3.61
CA TRP A 278 -8.93 16.54 3.84
C TRP A 278 -9.34 16.29 5.30
N ILE A 279 -8.52 16.73 6.27
CA ILE A 279 -8.82 16.55 7.70
C ILE A 279 -10.04 17.36 8.13
N THR A 280 -10.20 18.58 7.59
CA THR A 280 -11.28 19.51 7.99
C THR A 280 -12.51 19.44 7.08
N ARG A 281 -12.51 18.56 6.05
CA ARG A 281 -13.57 18.45 5.04
C ARG A 281 -14.96 18.37 5.67
N SER A 282 -15.16 17.51 6.66
CA SER A 282 -16.46 17.29 7.31
C SER A 282 -17.04 18.54 7.99
N GLN A 283 -16.18 19.53 8.29
CA GLN A 283 -16.61 20.82 8.84
C GLN A 283 -16.79 21.86 7.74
N LEU A 284 -16.00 21.77 6.67
CA LEU A 284 -16.13 22.63 5.48
C LEU A 284 -17.44 22.37 4.73
N THR A 285 -17.88 21.12 4.64
CA THR A 285 -19.14 20.76 3.95
C THR A 285 -20.39 21.30 4.65
N LYS A 286 -20.28 21.74 5.91
CA LYS A 286 -21.38 22.41 6.64
C LYS A 286 -21.54 23.89 6.29
N VAL A 287 -20.56 24.47 5.59
CA VAL A 287 -20.61 25.86 5.14
C VAL A 287 -21.46 25.95 3.86
N PRO A 288 -22.45 26.86 3.79
CA PRO A 288 -23.27 27.04 2.59
C PRO A 288 -22.39 27.29 1.35
N GLY A 289 -22.61 26.51 0.29
CA GLY A 289 -21.85 26.58 -0.96
C GLY A 289 -20.64 25.63 -1.06
N LEU A 290 -20.26 24.94 0.03
CA LEU A 290 -19.19 23.93 0.04
C LEU A 290 -19.70 22.50 0.30
N GLU A 291 -21.00 22.29 0.24
CA GLU A 291 -21.66 20.99 0.51
C GLU A 291 -21.17 19.86 -0.41
N ALA A 292 -20.87 20.19 -1.67
CA ALA A 292 -20.40 19.24 -2.67
C ALA A 292 -18.89 18.90 -2.55
N LEU A 293 -18.18 19.49 -1.58
CA LEU A 293 -16.75 19.26 -1.40
C LEU A 293 -16.48 17.81 -0.98
N ASN A 294 -15.70 17.11 -1.80
CA ASN A 294 -15.28 15.74 -1.55
C ASN A 294 -13.76 15.59 -1.68
N ASP A 295 -13.24 14.49 -1.13
CA ASP A 295 -11.78 14.25 -1.07
C ASP A 295 -11.17 14.23 -2.47
N THR A 296 -11.86 13.66 -3.46
CA THR A 296 -11.46 13.63 -4.88
C THR A 296 -11.29 15.03 -5.45
N SER A 297 -12.26 15.92 -5.24
CA SER A 297 -12.23 17.30 -5.75
C SER A 297 -11.07 18.10 -5.16
N ILE A 298 -10.76 17.91 -3.87
CA ILE A 298 -9.61 18.52 -3.19
C ILE A 298 -8.31 18.04 -3.83
N ALA A 299 -8.20 16.73 -4.08
CA ALA A 299 -7.02 16.11 -4.68
C ALA A 299 -6.77 16.60 -6.11
N ILE A 300 -7.82 16.65 -6.94
CA ILE A 300 -7.75 17.13 -8.32
C ILE A 300 -7.43 18.63 -8.36
N PHE A 301 -8.01 19.43 -7.47
CA PHE A 301 -7.66 20.85 -7.37
C PHE A 301 -6.18 21.05 -7.06
N ALA A 302 -5.63 20.31 -6.10
CA ALA A 302 -4.20 20.35 -5.77
C ALA A 302 -3.34 19.96 -6.98
N SER A 303 -3.72 18.91 -7.72
CA SER A 303 -3.05 18.53 -8.96
C SER A 303 -3.04 19.64 -10.00
N VAL A 304 -4.20 20.25 -10.27
CA VAL A 304 -4.31 21.37 -11.23
C VAL A 304 -3.42 22.53 -10.79
N MET A 305 -3.41 22.87 -9.50
CA MET A 305 -2.54 23.93 -8.97
C MET A 305 -1.04 23.63 -9.18
N LEU A 306 -0.59 22.37 -9.13
CA LEU A 306 0.80 22.01 -9.41
C LEU A 306 1.23 22.30 -10.85
N PHE A 307 0.31 22.28 -11.82
CA PHE A 307 0.59 22.64 -13.22
C PHE A 307 0.45 24.14 -13.52
N ILE A 308 -0.12 24.91 -12.59
CA ILE A 308 -0.35 26.36 -12.76
C ILE A 308 0.66 27.18 -11.96
N LEU A 309 0.94 26.79 -10.71
CA LEU A 309 1.78 27.57 -9.81
C LEU A 309 3.24 27.60 -10.30
N PRO A 310 3.88 28.78 -10.35
CA PRO A 310 5.25 28.89 -10.79
C PRO A 310 6.21 28.25 -9.79
N SER A 311 7.25 27.60 -10.31
CA SER A 311 8.35 27.07 -9.51
C SER A 311 9.16 28.16 -8.80
N GLY A 312 9.07 29.41 -9.26
CA GLY A 312 9.64 30.59 -8.62
C GLY A 312 11.06 30.95 -9.05
N ASN A 313 11.86 29.97 -9.47
CA ASN A 313 13.21 30.20 -10.04
C ASN A 313 13.18 30.34 -11.56
N LYS A 314 12.11 29.85 -12.22
CA LYS A 314 11.84 29.98 -13.65
C LYS A 314 10.36 30.28 -13.86
N SER A 315 10.00 30.79 -15.04
CA SER A 315 8.61 30.89 -15.51
C SER A 315 7.97 29.52 -15.84
N GLU A 316 8.52 28.43 -15.29
CA GLU A 316 8.02 27.07 -15.45
C GLU A 316 7.14 26.70 -14.24
N PRO A 317 6.04 25.97 -14.45
CA PRO A 317 5.19 25.46 -13.38
C PRO A 317 5.90 24.43 -12.49
N LEU A 318 5.35 24.13 -11.32
CA LEU A 318 5.90 23.11 -10.41
C LEU A 318 5.98 21.74 -11.08
N LEU A 319 4.96 21.36 -11.87
CA LEU A 319 4.93 20.16 -12.70
C LEU A 319 4.67 20.51 -14.17
N VAL A 320 5.28 19.74 -15.07
CA VAL A 320 5.01 19.77 -16.52
C VAL A 320 4.42 18.43 -16.94
N TRP A 321 3.67 18.39 -18.05
CA TRP A 321 2.98 17.17 -18.47
C TRP A 321 3.91 15.96 -18.60
N GLU A 322 5.17 16.17 -19.02
CA GLU A 322 6.17 15.11 -19.11
C GLU A 322 6.46 14.42 -17.78
N ASP A 323 6.30 15.11 -16.64
CA ASP A 323 6.47 14.50 -15.32
C ASP A 323 5.48 13.33 -15.11
N THR A 324 4.29 13.40 -15.72
CA THR A 324 3.22 12.39 -15.57
C THR A 324 3.59 11.01 -16.13
N LYS A 325 4.66 10.92 -16.93
CA LYS A 325 5.23 9.63 -17.38
C LYS A 325 5.67 8.74 -16.21
N ARG A 326 5.94 9.33 -15.04
CA ARG A 326 6.34 8.62 -13.82
C ARG A 326 5.16 8.20 -12.94
N LEU A 327 3.93 8.55 -13.31
CA LEU A 327 2.75 8.12 -12.56
C LEU A 327 2.53 6.60 -12.72
N PRO A 328 2.07 5.91 -11.66
CA PRO A 328 1.77 4.49 -11.72
C PRO A 328 0.40 4.24 -12.38
N TRP A 329 0.34 4.41 -13.70
CA TRP A 329 -0.90 4.25 -14.49
C TRP A 329 -1.49 2.84 -14.40
N ASP A 330 -0.63 1.83 -14.23
CA ASP A 330 -1.02 0.44 -14.04
C ASP A 330 -1.85 0.23 -12.77
N ILE A 331 -1.53 0.94 -11.69
CA ILE A 331 -2.28 0.92 -10.44
C ILE A 331 -3.66 1.57 -10.61
N LEU A 332 -3.76 2.68 -11.35
CA LEU A 332 -5.05 3.33 -11.62
C LEU A 332 -5.99 2.42 -12.43
N LEU A 333 -5.46 1.71 -13.43
CA LEU A 333 -6.22 0.72 -14.21
C LEU A 333 -6.62 -0.49 -13.35
N LEU A 334 -5.75 -0.90 -12.44
CA LEU A 334 -6.00 -2.02 -11.54
C LEU A 334 -7.24 -1.82 -10.66
N PHE A 335 -7.48 -0.60 -10.19
CA PHE A 335 -8.67 -0.29 -9.40
C PHE A 335 -9.94 -0.56 -10.19
N GLY A 336 -10.03 -0.09 -11.44
CA GLY A 336 -11.20 -0.36 -12.29
C GLY A 336 -11.41 -1.85 -12.56
N GLY A 337 -10.32 -2.62 -12.73
CA GLY A 337 -10.39 -4.08 -12.86
C GLY A 337 -10.85 -4.78 -11.58
N GLY A 338 -10.41 -4.33 -10.41
CA GLY A 338 -10.83 -4.85 -9.11
C GLY A 338 -12.32 -4.56 -8.81
N ILE A 339 -12.76 -3.33 -9.05
CA ILE A 339 -14.18 -2.94 -8.94
C ILE A 339 -15.03 -3.76 -9.91
N SER A 340 -14.55 -3.95 -11.15
CA SER A 340 -15.22 -4.80 -12.13
C SER A 340 -15.36 -6.25 -11.64
N LEU A 341 -14.31 -6.83 -11.05
CA LEU A 341 -14.40 -8.17 -10.47
C LEU A 341 -15.44 -8.24 -9.36
N ALA A 342 -15.45 -7.27 -8.44
CA ALA A 342 -16.44 -7.20 -7.37
C ALA A 342 -17.86 -7.16 -7.95
N LYS A 343 -18.11 -6.27 -8.92
CA LYS A 343 -19.43 -6.13 -9.54
C LYS A 343 -19.85 -7.37 -10.31
N GLY A 344 -18.92 -8.01 -11.03
CA GLY A 344 -19.18 -9.26 -11.73
C GLY A 344 -19.56 -10.40 -10.78
N MET A 345 -18.90 -10.50 -9.61
CA MET A 345 -19.24 -11.51 -8.60
C MET A 345 -20.60 -11.24 -7.94
N GLU A 346 -20.96 -9.96 -7.75
CA GLU A 346 -22.27 -9.54 -7.25
C GLU A 346 -23.40 -9.88 -8.22
N VAL A 347 -23.29 -9.42 -9.49
CA VAL A 347 -24.34 -9.61 -10.52
C VAL A 347 -24.58 -11.09 -10.84
N THR A 348 -23.54 -11.92 -10.77
CA THR A 348 -23.67 -13.36 -10.99
C THR A 348 -24.16 -14.13 -9.75
N ASN A 349 -24.34 -13.45 -8.62
CA ASN A 349 -24.75 -14.04 -7.33
C ASN A 349 -23.79 -15.13 -6.81
N ILE A 350 -22.51 -15.10 -7.21
CA ILE A 350 -21.46 -15.97 -6.62
C ILE A 350 -21.31 -15.66 -5.13
N VAL A 351 -21.38 -14.36 -4.82
CA VAL A 351 -21.34 -13.83 -3.46
C VAL A 351 -22.43 -14.47 -2.60
N GLY A 352 -23.69 -14.45 -3.02
CA GLY A 352 -24.79 -15.04 -2.25
C GLY A 352 -24.61 -16.55 -2.00
N LEU A 353 -24.21 -17.31 -3.03
CA LEU A 353 -23.99 -18.76 -2.91
C LEU A 353 -22.88 -19.13 -1.92
N LEU A 354 -21.78 -18.38 -1.93
CA LEU A 354 -20.71 -18.55 -0.96
C LEU A 354 -21.25 -18.27 0.45
N GLY A 355 -22.06 -17.22 0.59
CA GLY A 355 -22.64 -16.84 1.88
C GLY A 355 -23.59 -17.89 2.46
N GLU A 356 -24.43 -18.52 1.62
CA GLU A 356 -25.28 -19.63 2.03
C GLU A 356 -24.46 -20.83 2.51
N TRP A 357 -23.41 -21.21 1.76
CA TRP A 357 -22.52 -22.30 2.14
C TRP A 357 -21.82 -22.03 3.48
N ILE A 358 -21.35 -20.80 3.70
CA ILE A 358 -20.69 -20.39 4.95
C ILE A 358 -21.68 -20.35 6.12
N SER A 359 -22.88 -19.81 5.91
CA SER A 359 -23.93 -19.72 6.94
C SER A 359 -24.43 -21.09 7.44
N SER A 360 -24.26 -22.14 6.62
CA SER A 360 -24.57 -23.52 7.01
C SER A 360 -23.57 -24.12 8.01
N SER A 361 -22.42 -23.46 8.23
CA SER A 361 -21.43 -23.80 9.24
C SER A 361 -21.69 -23.04 10.55
N ILE A 362 -21.40 -23.65 11.71
CA ILE A 362 -21.60 -23.04 13.04
C ILE A 362 -20.96 -21.65 13.09
N ALA A 363 -21.72 -20.64 13.53
CA ALA A 363 -21.26 -19.26 13.71
C ALA A 363 -19.95 -19.22 14.53
N PRO A 364 -18.80 -18.92 13.91
CA PRO A 364 -17.56 -18.81 14.64
C PRO A 364 -17.61 -17.55 15.52
N ASN A 365 -16.83 -17.57 16.60
CA ASN A 365 -16.55 -16.35 17.37
C ASN A 365 -16.09 -15.23 16.40
N PRO A 366 -16.72 -14.03 16.39
CA PRO A 366 -16.37 -12.95 15.46
C PRO A 366 -14.88 -12.63 15.43
N LEU A 367 -14.22 -12.65 16.60
CA LEU A 367 -12.79 -12.43 16.71
C LEU A 367 -11.98 -13.52 15.99
N LEU A 368 -12.44 -14.78 16.02
CA LEU A 368 -11.79 -15.88 15.31
C LEU A 368 -11.89 -15.69 13.79
N VAL A 369 -13.03 -15.23 13.28
CA VAL A 369 -13.20 -14.94 11.84
C VAL A 369 -12.24 -13.82 11.42
N ILE A 370 -12.19 -12.73 12.18
CA ILE A 370 -11.28 -11.61 11.94
C ILE A 370 -9.82 -12.09 11.94
N LEU A 371 -9.43 -12.90 12.93
CA LEU A 371 -8.07 -13.46 13.03
C LEU A 371 -7.72 -14.33 11.82
N VAL A 372 -8.63 -15.20 11.38
CA VAL A 372 -8.41 -16.08 10.23
C VAL A 372 -8.28 -15.28 8.94
N VAL A 373 -9.16 -14.29 8.72
CA VAL A 373 -9.12 -13.42 7.54
C VAL A 373 -7.84 -12.57 7.52
N CYS A 374 -7.46 -12.01 8.67
CA CYS A 374 -6.22 -11.24 8.80
C CYS A 374 -4.99 -12.13 8.57
N ALA A 375 -4.96 -13.33 9.14
CA ALA A 375 -3.88 -14.29 8.95
C ALA A 375 -3.76 -14.71 7.48
N PHE A 376 -4.89 -14.99 6.85
CA PHE A 376 -4.96 -15.28 5.42
C PHE A 376 -4.34 -14.15 4.59
N ALA A 377 -4.71 -12.88 4.86
CA ALA A 377 -4.15 -11.74 4.14
C ALA A 377 -2.63 -11.59 4.34
N VAL A 378 -2.16 -11.66 5.60
CA VAL A 378 -0.74 -11.49 5.96
C VAL A 378 0.14 -12.57 5.33
N PHE A 379 -0.29 -13.83 5.30
CA PHE A 379 0.50 -14.90 4.68
C PHE A 379 0.38 -14.91 3.15
N LEU A 380 -0.80 -14.59 2.62
CA LEU A 380 -1.00 -14.61 1.18
C LEU A 380 -0.28 -13.45 0.48
N THR A 381 -0.14 -12.30 1.15
CA THR A 381 0.62 -11.16 0.59
C THR A 381 2.12 -11.45 0.44
N GLU A 382 2.64 -12.52 1.05
CA GLU A 382 4.04 -12.91 0.87
C GLU A 382 4.29 -13.51 -0.53
N ILE A 383 3.26 -13.99 -1.21
CA ILE A 383 3.34 -14.67 -2.51
C ILE A 383 2.50 -14.00 -3.62
N MET A 384 1.69 -13.01 -3.29
CA MET A 384 0.80 -12.30 -4.21
C MET A 384 0.91 -10.79 -4.02
N SER A 385 0.69 -10.02 -5.09
CA SER A 385 0.61 -8.55 -5.00
C SER A 385 -0.46 -8.11 -4.00
N ASN A 386 -0.08 -7.21 -3.09
CA ASN A 386 -0.96 -6.64 -2.06
C ASN A 386 -2.27 -6.11 -2.66
N VAL A 387 -2.19 -5.48 -3.83
CA VAL A 387 -3.33 -4.83 -4.49
C VAL A 387 -4.27 -5.86 -5.09
N ALA A 388 -3.72 -6.90 -5.74
CA ALA A 388 -4.49 -8.03 -6.25
C ALA A 388 -5.19 -8.79 -5.12
N LEU A 389 -4.53 -8.93 -3.96
CA LEU A 389 -5.10 -9.53 -2.76
C LEU A 389 -6.39 -8.83 -2.35
N VAL A 390 -6.30 -7.53 -2.11
CA VAL A 390 -7.45 -6.75 -1.67
C VAL A 390 -8.54 -6.71 -2.74
N ALA A 391 -8.18 -6.57 -4.02
CA ALA A 391 -9.15 -6.50 -5.11
C ALA A 391 -10.02 -7.75 -5.24
N VAL A 392 -9.46 -8.93 -4.94
CA VAL A 392 -10.19 -10.20 -5.05
C VAL A 392 -10.89 -10.57 -3.75
N PHE A 393 -10.23 -10.38 -2.62
CA PHE A 393 -10.70 -10.96 -1.36
C PHE A 393 -11.53 -10.02 -0.49
N ILE A 394 -11.55 -8.70 -0.75
CA ILE A 394 -12.49 -7.80 -0.07
C ILE A 394 -13.95 -8.13 -0.38
N PRO A 395 -14.37 -8.31 -1.66
CA PRO A 395 -15.76 -8.70 -1.95
C PRO A 395 -16.13 -10.01 -1.26
N VAL A 396 -15.20 -10.97 -1.23
CA VAL A 396 -15.37 -12.25 -0.49
C VAL A 396 -15.53 -12.00 1.01
N SER A 397 -14.75 -11.10 1.60
CA SER A 397 -14.85 -10.75 3.02
C SER A 397 -16.17 -10.09 3.39
N PHE A 398 -16.75 -9.28 2.50
CA PHE A 398 -18.08 -8.68 2.70
C PHE A 398 -19.16 -9.76 2.82
N VAL A 399 -19.11 -10.78 1.96
CA VAL A 399 -20.02 -11.92 2.04
C VAL A 399 -19.90 -12.63 3.37
N ILE A 400 -18.67 -12.93 3.79
CA ILE A 400 -18.40 -13.64 5.03
C ILE A 400 -18.94 -12.85 6.21
N ALA A 401 -18.75 -11.53 6.22
CA ALA A 401 -19.28 -10.65 7.25
C ALA A 401 -20.81 -10.71 7.30
N GLN A 402 -21.49 -10.54 6.16
CA GLN A 402 -22.95 -10.59 6.06
C GLN A 402 -23.51 -11.94 6.53
N SER A 403 -22.90 -13.05 6.14
CA SER A 403 -23.29 -14.41 6.56
C SER A 403 -23.22 -14.64 8.06
N PHE A 404 -22.29 -13.96 8.75
CA PHE A 404 -22.12 -14.04 10.20
C PHE A 404 -22.76 -12.86 10.95
N GLY A 405 -23.47 -11.96 10.25
CA GLY A 405 -24.09 -10.76 10.85
C GLY A 405 -23.08 -9.77 11.42
N LEU A 406 -21.88 -9.71 10.86
CA LEU A 406 -20.82 -8.76 11.21
C LEU A 406 -20.84 -7.55 10.27
N SER A 407 -20.29 -6.42 10.74
CA SER A 407 -19.97 -5.28 9.84
C SER A 407 -18.96 -5.74 8.79
N GLU A 408 -19.20 -5.41 7.53
CA GLU A 408 -18.29 -5.73 6.42
C GLU A 408 -16.89 -5.12 6.63
N LEU A 409 -16.82 -3.93 7.22
CA LEU A 409 -15.56 -3.25 7.52
C LEU A 409 -14.75 -3.98 8.59
N GLN A 410 -15.38 -4.73 9.50
CA GLN A 410 -14.67 -5.53 10.51
C GLN A 410 -13.82 -6.65 9.91
N LEU A 411 -14.14 -7.13 8.71
CA LEU A 411 -13.30 -8.09 7.99
C LEU A 411 -12.43 -7.41 6.91
N ALA A 412 -12.98 -6.40 6.24
CA ALA A 412 -12.33 -5.75 5.11
C ALA A 412 -11.11 -4.89 5.51
N ILE A 413 -11.20 -4.16 6.63
CA ILE A 413 -10.08 -3.37 7.16
C ILE A 413 -8.88 -4.26 7.54
N PRO A 414 -9.03 -5.30 8.41
CA PRO A 414 -7.90 -6.14 8.77
C PRO A 414 -7.34 -6.94 7.59
N LEU A 415 -8.17 -7.33 6.61
CA LEU A 415 -7.70 -7.92 5.36
C LEU A 415 -6.80 -6.94 4.59
N THR A 416 -7.23 -5.69 4.45
CA THR A 416 -6.50 -4.65 3.71
C THR A 416 -5.19 -4.27 4.37
N ILE A 417 -5.20 -4.08 5.69
CA ILE A 417 -3.99 -3.75 6.45
C ILE A 417 -3.04 -4.96 6.47
N GLY A 418 -3.57 -6.18 6.67
CA GLY A 418 -2.81 -7.41 6.61
C GLY A 418 -2.11 -7.62 5.26
N ALA A 419 -2.75 -7.25 4.16
CA ALA A 419 -2.16 -7.26 2.82
C ALA A 419 -1.00 -6.27 2.66
N SER A 420 -0.81 -5.31 3.57
CA SER A 420 0.36 -4.40 3.59
C SER A 420 1.46 -4.86 4.56
N CYS A 421 1.25 -5.93 5.32
CA CYS A 421 2.18 -6.48 6.29
C CYS A 421 3.01 -7.64 5.74
N ALA A 422 3.67 -7.42 4.59
CA ALA A 422 4.57 -8.41 3.98
C ALA A 422 6.02 -8.22 4.46
N PHE A 423 6.52 -9.14 5.29
CA PHE A 423 7.80 -9.01 5.98
C PHE A 423 8.74 -10.20 5.79
N MET A 424 8.30 -11.33 5.21
CA MET A 424 9.09 -12.56 5.15
C MET A 424 9.98 -12.65 3.91
N PHE A 425 9.45 -12.38 2.72
CA PHE A 425 10.21 -12.57 1.49
C PHE A 425 10.58 -11.28 0.75
N PRO A 426 11.73 -11.27 0.04
CA PRO A 426 12.14 -10.14 -0.80
C PRO A 426 11.15 -9.85 -1.92
N ILE A 427 10.57 -10.90 -2.51
CA ILE A 427 9.70 -10.77 -3.69
C ILE A 427 8.31 -10.21 -3.35
N SER A 428 7.92 -10.23 -2.08
CA SER A 428 6.56 -9.91 -1.64
C SER A 428 6.21 -8.45 -1.84
N THR A 429 7.17 -7.54 -1.65
CA THR A 429 6.97 -6.11 -1.90
C THR A 429 8.21 -5.49 -2.51
N PRO A 430 8.08 -4.45 -3.37
CA PRO A 430 9.24 -3.76 -3.92
C PRO A 430 10.18 -3.19 -2.85
N PRO A 431 9.72 -2.59 -1.73
CA PRO A 431 10.59 -2.23 -0.61
C PRO A 431 11.52 -3.34 -0.14
N ASN A 432 10.97 -4.54 0.06
CA ASN A 432 11.74 -5.72 0.48
C ASN A 432 12.80 -6.09 -0.55
N ALA A 433 12.43 -6.13 -1.85
CA ALA A 433 13.35 -6.45 -2.94
C ALA A 433 14.50 -5.41 -3.06
N ILE A 434 14.17 -4.12 -2.93
CA ILE A 434 15.13 -3.02 -3.03
C ILE A 434 16.20 -3.14 -1.94
N VAL A 435 15.80 -3.30 -0.67
CA VAL A 435 16.78 -3.43 0.41
C VAL A 435 17.54 -4.74 0.33
N PHE A 436 16.91 -5.82 -0.13
CA PHE A 436 17.57 -7.12 -0.33
C PHE A 436 18.69 -7.02 -1.38
N SER A 437 18.48 -6.23 -2.44
CA SER A 437 19.49 -5.98 -3.48
C SER A 437 20.75 -5.27 -2.98
N SER A 438 20.73 -4.71 -1.76
CA SER A 438 21.90 -4.07 -1.14
C SER A 438 23.03 -5.04 -0.78
N GLY A 439 22.77 -6.35 -0.74
CA GLY A 439 23.75 -7.38 -0.36
C GLY A 439 23.96 -7.54 1.16
N HIS A 440 23.28 -6.75 2.00
CA HIS A 440 23.43 -6.82 3.47
C HIS A 440 22.42 -7.75 4.16
N ILE A 441 21.50 -8.38 3.41
CA ILE A 441 20.41 -9.20 3.95
C ILE A 441 20.45 -10.60 3.34
N LYS A 442 20.40 -11.64 4.18
CA LYS A 442 20.16 -13.01 3.71
C LYS A 442 18.67 -13.36 3.82
N MET A 443 18.19 -14.19 2.89
CA MET A 443 16.76 -14.57 2.84
C MET A 443 16.27 -15.20 4.15
N GLY A 444 17.07 -16.09 4.75
CA GLY A 444 16.74 -16.72 6.03
C GLY A 444 16.73 -15.74 7.22
N GLU A 445 17.46 -14.63 7.14
CA GLU A 445 17.46 -13.60 8.18
C GLU A 445 16.18 -12.75 8.10
N MET A 446 15.80 -12.37 6.89
CA MET A 446 14.55 -11.67 6.63
C MET A 446 13.33 -12.51 7.05
N ALA A 447 13.28 -13.77 6.62
CA ALA A 447 12.17 -14.68 6.94
C ALA A 447 12.00 -14.91 8.45
N ARG A 448 13.10 -14.95 9.21
CA ARG A 448 13.06 -15.10 10.68
C ARG A 448 12.41 -13.89 11.36
N VAL A 449 12.73 -12.68 10.91
CA VAL A 449 12.08 -11.46 11.44
C VAL A 449 10.63 -11.42 10.97
N GLY A 450 10.41 -11.68 9.69
CA GLY A 450 9.10 -11.63 9.06
C GLY A 450 8.08 -12.54 9.73
N ILE A 451 8.40 -13.80 10.02
CA ILE A 451 7.41 -14.71 10.63
C ILE A 451 6.96 -14.25 12.02
N ILE A 452 7.88 -13.67 12.81
CA ILE A 452 7.57 -13.12 14.14
C ILE A 452 6.69 -11.88 13.98
N LEU A 453 7.06 -10.98 13.06
CA LEU A 453 6.28 -9.77 12.79
C LEU A 453 4.89 -10.10 12.25
N ASN A 454 4.76 -11.07 11.34
CA ASN A 454 3.48 -11.48 10.77
C ASN A 454 2.53 -11.95 11.86
N ILE A 455 2.96 -12.84 12.77
CA ILE A 455 2.14 -13.32 13.88
C ILE A 455 1.70 -12.16 14.79
N LEU A 456 2.62 -11.25 15.15
CA LEU A 456 2.29 -10.10 15.99
C LEU A 456 1.35 -9.12 15.30
N CYS A 457 1.55 -8.86 14.01
CA CYS A 457 0.68 -7.97 13.23
C CYS A 457 -0.72 -8.56 13.12
N ILE A 458 -0.88 -9.86 12.88
CA ILE A 458 -2.19 -10.53 12.86
C ILE A 458 -2.94 -10.27 14.17
N LEU A 459 -2.29 -10.48 15.31
CA LEU A 459 -2.92 -10.27 16.62
C LEU A 459 -3.28 -8.81 16.85
N ILE A 460 -2.36 -7.89 16.57
CA ILE A 460 -2.57 -6.45 16.80
C ILE A 460 -3.67 -5.91 15.89
N ILE A 461 -3.63 -6.22 14.60
CA ILE A 461 -4.60 -5.74 13.61
C ILE A 461 -5.99 -6.31 13.90
N ALA A 462 -6.09 -7.61 14.19
CA ALA A 462 -7.37 -8.25 14.48
C ALA A 462 -8.01 -7.70 15.76
N LEU A 463 -7.24 -7.59 16.86
CA LEU A 463 -7.73 -7.03 18.12
C LEU A 463 -8.10 -5.55 17.98
N TYR A 464 -7.25 -4.77 17.30
CA TYR A 464 -7.51 -3.35 17.09
C TYR A 464 -8.79 -3.15 16.27
N SER A 465 -8.95 -3.89 15.18
CA SER A 465 -10.15 -3.80 14.33
C SER A 465 -11.40 -4.24 15.09
N TYR A 466 -11.33 -5.31 15.88
CA TYR A 466 -12.46 -5.79 16.68
C TYR A 466 -12.95 -4.76 17.72
N PHE A 467 -12.04 -4.04 18.36
CA PHE A 467 -12.40 -3.08 19.41
C PHE A 467 -12.66 -1.67 18.91
N PHE A 468 -11.97 -1.20 17.86
CA PHE A 468 -11.97 0.21 17.50
C PHE A 468 -12.75 0.56 16.24
N GLU A 469 -13.04 -0.40 15.35
CA GLU A 469 -13.71 -0.11 14.06
C GLU A 469 -15.01 0.69 14.22
N GLY A 470 -15.96 0.21 15.03
CA GLY A 470 -17.26 0.86 15.23
C GLY A 470 -17.24 2.22 15.97
N TYR A 471 -16.06 2.73 16.36
CA TYR A 471 -15.92 4.11 16.85
C TYR A 471 -15.64 5.10 15.72
N PHE A 472 -15.16 4.63 14.57
CA PHE A 472 -14.75 5.46 13.45
C PHE A 472 -15.66 5.32 12.23
N PHE A 473 -16.30 4.15 12.05
CA PHE A 473 -17.11 3.82 10.88
C PHE A 473 -18.52 3.38 11.26
#